data_AF-A0AAJ1IBF3-F1
#
_entry.id   AF-A0AAJ1IBF3-F1
#
_cell.length_a   1.000
_cell.length_b   1.000
_cell.length_c   1.000
_cell.angle_alpha   90.00
_cell.angle_beta   90.00
_cell.angle_gamma   90.00
#
_symmetry.space_group_name_H-M   'P 1'
#
loop_
_entity.id
_entity.type
_entity.pdbx_description
1 polymer ?
#
loop_
_entity_poly.entity_id
_entity_poly.type
_entity_poly.pdbx_seq_one_letter_code
_entity_poly.pdbx_strand_id
1 'polypeptide(L)'
;MKTVIKKIFVVLIMLTAFSAWADDGIQPVDLSITIRSLADSALTGSSPEAGTAVILNGTVIERTVTNPDKDAYSAELMMASGEWITDAEVTVSKCIILLNGPEYSEMVPARRSRTVNPKEIILNSELLVYGVFLGWAETSEGVIAVVEAGGVRKL
;
A
#
# COMPACT_ATOMS: atom_id res chain seq x y z
N MET A 1 -33.89 -40.33 27.24
CA MET A 1 -32.86 -40.41 26.18
C MET A 1 -33.01 -39.38 25.05
N LYS A 2 -34.22 -39.06 24.54
CA LYS A 2 -34.40 -38.12 23.39
C LYS A 2 -33.98 -36.66 23.65
N THR A 3 -34.01 -36.19 24.90
CA THR A 3 -33.66 -34.80 25.26
C THR A 3 -32.16 -34.54 25.40
N VAL A 4 -31.35 -35.55 25.72
CA VAL A 4 -29.89 -35.41 25.85
C VAL A 4 -29.23 -35.31 24.48
N ILE A 5 -29.70 -36.11 23.51
CA ILE A 5 -29.24 -36.08 22.12
C ILE A 5 -29.54 -34.71 21.47
N LYS A 6 -30.71 -34.11 21.77
CA LYS A 6 -31.07 -32.78 21.26
C LYS A 6 -30.17 -31.67 21.82
N LYS A 7 -29.74 -31.77 23.08
CA LYS A 7 -28.82 -30.78 23.70
C LYS A 7 -27.40 -30.89 23.13
N ILE A 8 -26.91 -32.10 22.87
CA ILE A 8 -25.59 -32.32 22.25
C ILE A 8 -25.57 -31.77 20.81
N PHE A 9 -26.66 -31.96 20.07
CA PHE A 9 -26.77 -31.47 18.68
C PHE A 9 -26.75 -29.93 18.58
N VAL A 10 -27.37 -29.23 19.55
CA VAL A 10 -27.37 -27.76 19.59
C VAL A 10 -25.98 -27.20 19.93
N VAL A 11 -25.24 -27.85 20.83
CA VAL A 11 -23.87 -27.42 21.17
C VAL A 11 -22.92 -27.61 19.98
N LEU A 12 -23.08 -28.69 19.21
CA LEU A 12 -22.23 -28.97 18.04
C LEU A 12 -22.43 -27.96 16.91
N ILE A 13 -23.68 -27.51 16.68
CA ILE A 13 -24.00 -26.48 15.66
C ILE A 13 -23.48 -25.10 16.09
N MET A 14 -23.47 -24.78 17.39
CA MET A 14 -22.90 -23.52 17.87
C MET A 14 -21.38 -23.46 17.73
N LEU A 15 -20.67 -24.58 17.85
CA LEU A 15 -19.22 -24.62 17.66
C LEU A 15 -18.79 -24.40 16.19
N THR A 16 -19.59 -24.85 15.22
CA THR A 16 -19.29 -24.63 13.78
C THR A 16 -19.60 -23.22 13.30
N ALA A 17 -20.53 -22.52 13.96
CA ALA A 17 -20.85 -21.13 13.62
C ALA A 17 -19.75 -20.15 14.04
N PHE A 18 -18.97 -20.49 15.08
CA PHE A 18 -17.88 -19.63 15.58
C PHE A 18 -16.63 -19.68 14.70
N SER A 19 -16.37 -20.80 14.02
CA SER A 19 -15.25 -20.94 13.08
C SER A 19 -15.44 -20.19 11.76
N ALA A 20 -16.67 -19.80 11.41
CA ALA A 20 -16.97 -19.07 10.18
C ALA A 20 -16.83 -17.54 10.32
N TRP A 21 -16.61 -17.03 11.53
CA TRP A 21 -16.40 -15.59 11.82
C TRP A 21 -14.94 -15.24 12.10
N ALA A 22 -14.03 -16.22 12.07
CA ALA A 22 -12.60 -16.01 12.28
C ALA A 22 -11.81 -15.83 10.96
N ASP A 23 -12.51 -15.72 9.83
CA ASP A 23 -11.91 -15.49 8.51
C ASP A 23 -11.89 -13.99 8.14
N ASP A 24 -11.73 -13.12 9.14
CA ASP A 24 -11.12 -11.79 8.92
C ASP A 24 -9.61 -11.98 8.69
N GLY A 25 -9.29 -12.84 7.70
CA GLY A 25 -7.95 -13.30 7.39
C GLY A 25 -7.07 -12.10 7.13
N ILE A 26 -6.20 -11.80 8.09
CA ILE A 26 -5.09 -10.87 7.89
C ILE A 26 -4.34 -11.40 6.68
N GLN A 27 -4.45 -10.71 5.55
CA GLN A 27 -3.71 -11.12 4.37
C GLN A 27 -2.23 -11.14 4.74
N PRO A 28 -1.51 -12.24 4.47
CA PRO A 28 -0.10 -12.30 4.76
C PRO A 28 0.59 -11.18 3.98
N VAL A 29 1.18 -10.24 4.69
CA VAL A 29 1.95 -9.15 4.08
C VAL A 29 3.30 -9.71 3.67
N ASP A 30 3.61 -9.64 2.38
CA ASP A 30 4.90 -10.06 1.88
C ASP A 30 5.94 -8.95 2.07
N LEU A 31 6.79 -9.12 3.08
CA LEU A 31 7.87 -8.17 3.40
C LEU A 31 9.08 -8.30 2.47
N SER A 32 9.10 -9.29 1.57
CA SER A 32 10.17 -9.43 0.59
C SER A 32 9.97 -8.52 -0.63
N ILE A 33 8.76 -7.98 -0.82
CA ILE A 33 8.44 -7.07 -1.92
C ILE A 33 8.95 -5.66 -1.58
N THR A 34 9.87 -5.16 -2.40
CA THR A 34 10.43 -3.80 -2.32
C THR A 34 10.12 -3.03 -3.60
N ILE A 35 10.36 -1.72 -3.59
CA ILE A 35 10.24 -0.90 -4.82
C ILE A 35 11.17 -1.44 -5.93
N ARG A 36 12.36 -1.93 -5.55
CA ARG A 36 13.29 -2.54 -6.49
C ARG A 36 12.76 -3.86 -7.03
N SER A 37 12.30 -4.77 -6.17
CA SER A 37 11.81 -6.07 -6.65
C SER A 37 10.60 -5.89 -7.57
N LEU A 38 9.75 -4.89 -7.33
CA LEU A 38 8.68 -4.52 -8.26
C LEU A 38 9.23 -4.03 -9.60
N ALA A 39 10.23 -3.15 -9.61
CA ALA A 39 10.87 -2.73 -10.87
C ALA A 39 11.48 -3.91 -11.64
N ASP A 40 12.14 -4.84 -10.95
CA ASP A 40 12.71 -6.05 -11.56
C ASP A 40 11.62 -7.00 -12.08
N SER A 41 10.51 -7.13 -11.35
CA SER A 41 9.33 -7.90 -11.75
C SER A 41 8.69 -7.36 -13.03
N ALA A 42 8.67 -6.03 -13.23
CA ALA A 42 8.17 -5.41 -14.45
C ALA A 42 8.97 -5.82 -15.70
N LEU A 43 10.29 -6.01 -15.54
CA LEU A 43 11.19 -6.41 -16.63
C LEU A 43 11.15 -7.91 -16.92
N THR A 44 10.96 -8.73 -15.89
CA THR A 44 11.02 -10.19 -15.97
C THR A 44 9.66 -10.86 -16.20
N GLY A 45 8.56 -10.12 -16.02
CA GLY A 45 7.20 -10.65 -16.08
C GLY A 45 6.78 -11.44 -14.84
N SER A 46 7.61 -11.51 -13.80
CA SER A 46 7.33 -12.19 -12.53
C SER A 46 6.67 -11.24 -11.54
N SER A 47 5.49 -10.74 -11.88
CA SER A 47 4.72 -9.76 -11.08
C SER A 47 4.04 -10.41 -9.88
N PRO A 48 3.94 -9.72 -8.72
CA PRO A 48 2.93 -10.03 -7.73
C PRO A 48 1.52 -10.01 -8.35
N GLU A 49 0.59 -10.77 -7.78
CA GLU A 49 -0.81 -10.72 -8.19
C GLU A 49 -1.44 -9.38 -7.76
N ALA A 50 -2.31 -8.81 -8.59
CA ALA A 50 -3.10 -7.65 -8.17
C ALA A 50 -3.93 -8.01 -6.93
N GLY A 51 -3.93 -7.14 -5.93
CA GLY A 51 -4.49 -7.44 -4.61
C GLY A 51 -3.45 -7.85 -3.56
N THR A 52 -2.19 -8.10 -3.94
CA THR A 52 -1.13 -8.45 -2.98
C THR A 52 -0.85 -7.29 -2.03
N ALA A 53 -0.93 -7.55 -0.72
CA ALA A 53 -0.57 -6.59 0.31
C ALA A 53 0.96 -6.43 0.39
N VAL A 54 1.42 -5.18 0.37
CA VAL A 54 2.85 -4.81 0.34
C VAL A 54 3.17 -3.78 1.41
N ILE A 55 4.42 -3.79 1.89
CA ILE A 55 4.99 -2.70 2.68
C ILE A 55 6.20 -2.16 1.94
N LEU A 56 6.14 -0.89 1.54
CA LEU A 56 7.18 -0.23 0.74
C LEU A 56 7.80 0.91 1.53
N ASN A 57 9.12 1.02 1.46
CA ASN A 57 9.87 2.17 1.96
C ASN A 57 10.51 2.93 0.79
N GLY A 58 10.54 4.26 0.87
CA GLY A 58 11.17 5.07 -0.17
C GLY A 58 11.07 6.56 0.10
N THR A 59 11.65 7.34 -0.81
CA THR A 59 11.65 8.80 -0.77
C THR A 59 10.66 9.36 -1.78
N VAL A 60 9.83 10.32 -1.36
CA VAL A 60 8.91 11.02 -2.28
C VAL A 60 9.69 11.92 -3.22
N ILE A 61 9.61 11.66 -4.51
CA ILE A 61 10.26 12.45 -5.57
C ILE A 61 9.27 13.30 -6.39
N GLU A 62 8.00 12.90 -6.42
CA GLU A 62 6.92 13.66 -7.06
C GLU A 62 5.63 13.57 -6.24
N ARG A 63 4.79 14.59 -6.36
CA ARG A 63 3.53 14.70 -5.63
C ARG A 63 2.52 15.49 -6.46
N THR A 64 1.36 14.88 -6.70
CA THR A 64 0.28 15.47 -7.48
C THR A 64 -1.05 15.24 -6.77
N VAL A 65 -1.83 16.30 -6.52
CA VAL A 65 -3.21 16.17 -6.04
C VAL A 65 -4.11 16.13 -7.26
N THR A 66 -4.77 15.00 -7.48
CA THR A 66 -5.65 14.77 -8.65
C THR A 66 -7.06 15.26 -8.38
N ASN A 67 -7.56 15.09 -7.14
CA ASN A 67 -8.82 15.65 -6.68
C ASN A 67 -8.68 16.27 -5.28
N PRO A 68 -8.80 17.60 -5.12
CA PRO A 68 -8.67 18.26 -3.83
C PRO A 68 -9.95 18.26 -2.97
N ASP A 69 -11.09 17.80 -3.51
CA ASP A 69 -12.34 17.72 -2.74
C ASP A 69 -12.19 16.71 -1.60
N LYS A 70 -12.53 17.09 -0.36
CA LYS A 70 -12.24 16.27 0.83
C LYS A 70 -12.99 14.93 0.80
N ASP A 71 -14.24 14.93 0.35
CA ASP A 71 -15.09 13.73 0.35
C ASP A 71 -14.73 12.76 -0.78
N ALA A 72 -14.01 13.24 -1.80
CA ALA A 72 -13.56 12.48 -2.96
C ALA A 72 -12.04 12.64 -3.17
N TYR A 73 -11.30 12.82 -2.08
CA TYR A 73 -9.90 13.24 -2.13
C TYR A 73 -9.05 12.16 -2.78
N SER A 74 -8.21 12.58 -3.73
CA SER A 74 -7.25 11.70 -4.39
C SER A 74 -5.94 12.43 -4.69
N ALA A 75 -4.84 11.73 -4.48
CA ALA A 75 -3.50 12.20 -4.80
C ALA A 75 -2.60 11.04 -5.22
N GLU A 76 -1.53 11.38 -5.93
CA GLU A 76 -0.49 10.48 -6.39
C GLU A 76 0.85 10.93 -5.82
N LEU A 77 1.60 9.98 -5.25
CA LEU A 77 3.00 10.18 -4.89
C LEU A 77 3.86 9.27 -5.77
N MET A 78 4.90 9.83 -6.36
CA MET A 78 5.97 9.00 -6.91
C MET A 78 7.03 8.82 -5.84
N MET A 79 7.26 7.57 -5.45
CA MET A 79 8.32 7.19 -4.54
C MET A 79 9.48 6.56 -5.29
N ALA A 80 10.69 6.82 -4.82
CA ALA A 80 11.91 6.22 -5.32
C ALA A 80 12.67 5.51 -4.19
N SER A 81 13.31 4.39 -4.54
CA SER A 81 14.32 3.72 -3.72
C SER A 81 15.60 3.60 -4.52
N GLY A 82 16.71 4.04 -3.93
CA GLY A 82 18.04 3.91 -4.51
C GLY A 82 18.78 2.75 -3.86
N GLU A 83 19.33 1.85 -4.66
CA GLU A 83 20.17 0.76 -4.17
C GLU A 83 21.50 0.71 -4.93
N TRP A 84 22.58 0.44 -4.20
CA TRP A 84 23.89 0.17 -4.79
C TRP A 84 23.90 -1.24 -5.38
N ILE A 85 24.24 -1.36 -6.67
CA ILE A 85 24.48 -2.66 -7.32
C ILE A 85 25.95 -3.04 -7.18
N THR A 86 26.83 -2.06 -7.38
CA THR A 86 28.28 -2.19 -7.24
C THR A 86 28.82 -1.00 -6.46
N ASP A 87 30.13 -0.88 -6.34
CA ASP A 87 30.80 0.30 -5.76
C ASP A 87 30.68 1.57 -6.64
N ALA A 88 30.35 1.42 -7.92
CA ALA A 88 30.27 2.51 -8.88
C ALA A 88 28.85 2.75 -9.46
N GLU A 89 27.91 1.84 -9.23
CA GLU A 89 26.59 1.87 -9.86
C GLU A 89 25.46 1.88 -8.82
N VAL A 90 24.60 2.90 -8.95
CA VAL A 90 23.35 3.05 -8.19
C VAL A 90 22.19 2.93 -9.16
N THR A 91 21.23 2.07 -8.82
CA THR A 91 19.95 2.00 -9.53
C THR A 91 18.87 2.65 -8.70
N VAL A 92 18.05 3.44 -9.37
CA VAL A 92 16.88 4.10 -8.77
C VAL A 92 15.64 3.47 -9.34
N SER A 93 14.90 2.76 -8.49
CA SER A 93 13.61 2.15 -8.82
C SER A 93 12.48 3.07 -8.34
N LYS A 94 11.38 3.11 -9.09
CA LYS A 94 10.24 4.00 -8.82
C LYS A 94 8.96 3.20 -8.64
N CYS A 95 8.03 3.76 -7.87
CA CYS A 95 6.67 3.25 -7.68
C CYS A 95 5.70 4.43 -7.55
N ILE A 96 4.50 4.29 -8.11
CA ILE A 96 3.39 5.22 -7.92
C ILE A 96 2.57 4.73 -6.73
N ILE A 97 2.30 5.63 -5.78
CA ILE A 97 1.42 5.40 -4.65
C ILE A 97 0.15 6.25 -4.84
N LEU A 98 -0.99 5.59 -4.91
CA LEU A 98 -2.30 6.23 -4.94
C LEU A 98 -2.80 6.43 -3.51
N LEU A 99 -3.19 7.65 -3.19
CA LEU A 99 -3.77 8.04 -1.92
C LEU A 99 -5.22 8.42 -2.15
N ASN A 100 -6.16 7.59 -1.67
CA ASN A 100 -7.59 7.84 -1.80
C ASN A 100 -8.21 7.96 -0.42
N GLY A 101 -8.99 9.02 -0.19
CA GLY A 101 -9.73 9.22 1.05
C GLY A 101 -9.40 10.51 1.80
N PRO A 102 -10.36 11.01 2.61
CA PRO A 102 -10.24 12.30 3.31
C PRO A 102 -9.06 12.37 4.29
N GLU A 103 -8.60 11.25 4.82
CA GLU A 103 -7.48 11.14 5.76
C GLU A 103 -6.15 11.63 5.17
N TYR A 104 -5.99 11.54 3.85
CA TYR A 104 -4.76 11.96 3.16
C TYR A 104 -4.77 13.45 2.80
N SER A 105 -5.92 14.11 2.84
CA SER A 105 -6.05 15.53 2.45
C SER A 105 -5.19 16.48 3.28
N GLU A 106 -4.98 16.15 4.56
CA GLU A 106 -4.12 16.93 5.46
C GLU A 106 -2.64 16.56 5.33
N MET A 107 -2.33 15.33 4.89
CA MET A 107 -0.96 14.87 4.66
C MET A 107 -0.40 15.41 3.34
N VAL A 108 -1.23 15.52 2.30
CA VAL A 108 -0.83 15.94 0.96
C VAL A 108 -1.71 17.12 0.50
N PRO A 109 -1.56 18.31 1.08
CA PRO A 109 -2.45 19.42 0.73
C PRO A 109 -2.16 19.93 -0.70
N ALA A 110 -3.21 20.34 -1.42
CA ALA A 110 -3.09 20.90 -2.78
C ALA A 110 -2.22 22.16 -2.83
N ARG A 111 -2.19 22.92 -1.73
CA ARG A 111 -1.28 24.04 -1.52
C ARG A 111 -0.51 23.81 -0.23
N ARG A 112 0.80 24.08 -0.25
CA ARG A 112 1.63 24.00 0.96
C ARG A 112 1.03 24.86 2.06
N SER A 113 0.89 24.28 3.26
CA SER A 113 0.41 25.02 4.41
C SER A 113 1.42 26.11 4.79
N ARG A 114 0.92 27.28 5.21
CA ARG A 114 1.76 28.34 5.79
C ARG A 114 2.24 27.99 7.21
N THR A 115 1.50 27.11 7.87
CA THR A 115 1.84 26.56 9.18
C THR A 115 2.49 25.21 8.98
N VAL A 116 3.66 24.99 9.58
CA VAL A 116 4.35 23.70 9.50
C VAL A 116 3.47 22.62 10.12
N ASN A 117 2.95 21.72 9.28
CA ASN A 117 2.27 20.53 9.74
C ASN A 117 3.28 19.37 9.74
N PRO A 118 3.62 18.78 10.90
CA PRO A 118 4.58 17.67 10.97
C PRO A 118 4.13 16.44 10.18
N LYS A 119 2.82 16.28 9.95
CA LYS A 119 2.24 15.20 9.14
C LYS A 119 2.25 15.50 7.63
N GLU A 120 2.60 16.71 7.21
CA GLU A 120 2.66 17.06 5.80
C GLU A 120 3.81 16.29 5.12
N ILE A 121 3.44 15.58 4.06
CA ILE A 121 4.34 14.90 3.14
C ILE A 121 4.80 15.93 2.11
N ILE A 122 6.08 16.27 2.22
CA ILE A 122 6.77 17.17 1.30
C ILE A 122 7.72 16.35 0.40
N LEU A 123 8.18 16.95 -0.70
CA LEU A 123 9.24 16.35 -1.51
C LEU A 123 10.45 16.00 -0.65
N ASN A 124 11.13 14.90 -0.99
CA ASN A 124 12.23 14.30 -0.24
C ASN A 124 11.87 13.79 1.16
N SER A 125 10.58 13.61 1.48
CA SER A 125 10.21 12.89 2.71
C SER A 125 10.42 11.39 2.51
N GLU A 126 10.99 10.73 3.52
CA GLU A 126 11.01 9.28 3.60
C GLU A 126 9.68 8.77 4.13
N LEU A 127 9.10 7.79 3.45
CA LEU A 127 7.82 7.19 3.79
C LEU A 127 7.95 5.67 3.94
N LEU A 128 7.17 5.14 4.86
CA LEU A 128 6.76 3.75 4.93
C LEU A 128 5.28 3.67 4.54
N VAL A 129 4.98 2.91 3.51
CA VAL A 129 3.63 2.75 2.94
C VAL A 129 3.20 1.30 3.10
N TYR A 130 2.04 1.08 3.71
CA TYR A 130 1.30 -0.17 3.65
C TYR A 130 0.20 -0.01 2.60
N GLY A 131 0.09 -0.95 1.68
CA GLY A 131 -0.86 -0.84 0.59
C GLY A 131 -1.10 -2.13 -0.17
N VAL A 132 -1.85 -2.02 -1.24
CA VAL A 132 -2.22 -3.11 -2.13
C VAL A 132 -1.66 -2.84 -3.51
N PHE A 133 -0.92 -3.79 -4.05
CA PHE A 133 -0.44 -3.73 -5.43
C PHE A 133 -1.62 -3.83 -6.40
N LEU A 134 -1.78 -2.83 -7.26
CA LEU A 134 -2.87 -2.78 -8.25
C LEU A 134 -2.44 -3.28 -9.62
N GLY A 135 -1.15 -3.15 -9.96
CA GLY A 135 -0.63 -3.48 -11.28
C GLY A 135 0.43 -2.50 -11.73
N TRP A 136 0.46 -2.27 -13.05
CA TRP A 136 1.50 -1.50 -13.72
C TRP A 136 0.89 -0.33 -14.49
N ALA A 137 1.60 0.80 -14.52
CA ALA A 137 1.30 1.94 -15.37
C ALA A 137 2.42 2.15 -16.39
N GLU A 138 2.05 2.39 -17.64
CA GLU A 138 2.99 2.85 -18.66
C GLU A 138 3.22 4.37 -18.51
N THR A 139 4.49 4.75 -18.38
CA THR A 139 4.91 6.15 -18.28
C THR A 139 5.96 6.45 -19.35
N SER A 140 6.31 7.72 -19.54
CA SER A 140 7.39 8.09 -20.46
C SER A 140 8.76 7.53 -20.05
N GLU A 141 8.92 7.10 -18.80
CA GLU A 141 10.15 6.53 -18.27
C GLU A 141 10.14 4.99 -18.26
N GLY A 142 9.02 4.36 -18.63
CA GLY A 142 8.84 2.92 -18.63
C GLY A 142 7.65 2.46 -17.79
N VAL A 143 7.65 1.18 -17.46
CA VAL A 143 6.58 0.53 -16.70
C VAL A 143 6.86 0.69 -15.20
N ILE A 144 5.91 1.28 -14.47
CA ILE A 144 6.05 1.59 -13.04
C ILE A 144 4.94 0.87 -12.25
N ALA A 145 5.29 0.29 -11.11
CA ALA A 145 4.31 -0.32 -10.21
C ALA A 145 3.34 0.73 -9.65
N VAL A 146 2.08 0.33 -9.49
CA VAL A 146 1.03 1.15 -8.87
C VAL A 146 0.52 0.45 -7.63
N VAL A 147 0.53 1.17 -6.51
CA VAL A 147 0.08 0.68 -5.20
C VAL A 147 -0.95 1.63 -4.63
N GLU A 148 -2.08 1.11 -4.17
CA GLU A 148 -3.05 1.88 -3.39
C GLU A 148 -2.69 1.83 -1.92
N ALA A 149 -2.53 2.99 -1.29
CA ALA A 149 -2.15 3.06 0.11
C ALA A 149 -3.34 2.76 1.03
N GLY A 150 -3.18 1.76 1.89
CA GLY A 150 -4.03 1.55 3.06
C GLY A 150 -3.52 2.29 4.30
N GLY A 151 -2.25 2.69 4.32
CA GLY A 151 -1.68 3.53 5.37
C GLY A 151 -0.31 4.07 5.02
N VAL A 152 -0.01 5.30 5.46
CA VAL A 152 1.26 5.99 5.19
C VAL A 152 1.84 6.55 6.48
N ARG A 153 3.14 6.35 6.67
CA ARG A 153 3.89 6.91 7.79
C ARG A 153 5.16 7.59 7.29
N LYS A 154 5.35 8.85 7.68
CA LYS A 154 6.62 9.57 7.49
C LYS A 154 7.66 9.08 8.51
N LEU A 155 8.87 8.80 8.03
CA LEU A 155 10.01 8.32 8.83
C LEU A 155 10.84 9.48 9.39
#